data_AF-A0A7C3RP14-F1
#
_entry.id   AF-A0A7C3RP14-F1
#
_cell.length_a   1.000
_cell.length_b   1.000
_cell.length_c   1.000
_cell.angle_alpha   90.00
_cell.angle_beta   90.00
_cell.angle_gamma   90.00
#
_symmetry.space_group_name_H-M   'P 1'
#
loop_
_entity.id
_entity.type
_entity.pdbx_description
1 polymer ?
#
loop_
_entity_poly.entity_id
_entity_poly.type
_entity_poly.pdbx_seq_one_letter_code
_entity_poly.pdbx_strand_id
1 'polypeptide(L)' 'RNRLAQKIKTLGGTGNLPVQLSNVLSYSYDANGNLTKIVSSDPNGVNVSYEYDALNRLIAVNDAHLGCTAYNYL' A
#
# COMPACT_ATOMS: atom_id res chain seq x y z
N ARG A 1 -15.70 -0.12 -15.63
CA ARG A 1 -14.37 -0.63 -15.21
C ARG A 1 -13.71 0.43 -14.34
N ASN A 2 -13.94 0.41 -13.02
CA ASN A 2 -13.30 1.26 -12.01
C ASN A 2 -13.27 0.44 -10.71
N ARG A 3 -12.16 -0.23 -10.41
CA ARG A 3 -12.02 -1.03 -9.17
C ARG A 3 -11.38 -0.19 -8.07
N LEU A 4 -12.07 0.89 -7.66
CA LEU A 4 -11.86 1.53 -6.36
C LEU A 4 -12.34 0.58 -5.25
N ALA A 5 -11.74 -0.61 -5.15
CA ALA A 5 -12.06 -1.56 -4.10
C ALA A 5 -11.19 -1.25 -2.88
N GLN A 6 -11.60 -0.25 -2.11
CA GLN A 6 -11.18 -0.09 -0.72
C GLN A 6 -11.59 -1.35 0.05
N LYS A 7 -10.71 -2.34 0.09
CA LYS A 7 -10.97 -3.60 0.79
C LYS A 7 -10.62 -3.42 2.26
N ILE A 8 -11.57 -2.93 3.03
CA ILE A 8 -11.45 -2.78 4.49
C ILE A 8 -11.40 -4.19 5.10
N LYS A 9 -10.25 -4.60 5.63
CA LYS A 9 -10.10 -5.82 6.45
C LYS A 9 -10.07 -5.41 7.92
N THR A 10 -11.20 -5.53 8.61
CA THR A 10 -11.31 -5.32 10.05
C THR A 10 -10.81 -6.56 10.79
N LEU A 11 -9.73 -6.46 11.57
CA LEU A 11 -9.31 -7.51 12.52
C LEU A 11 -9.88 -7.13 13.90
N GLY A 12 -11.00 -7.75 14.29
CA GLY A 12 -11.70 -7.43 15.54
C GLY A 12 -11.06 -8.08 16.76
N GLY A 13 -10.76 -7.28 17.79
CA GLY A 13 -10.45 -7.73 19.14
C GLY A 13 -11.66 -7.61 20.06
N THR A 14 -11.97 -8.69 20.80
CA THR A 14 -13.07 -8.78 21.78
C THR A 14 -12.68 -8.15 23.12
N GLY A 15 -13.45 -7.18 23.61
CA GLY A 15 -13.40 -6.71 25.00
C GLY A 15 -13.71 -5.23 25.18
N ASN A 16 -14.51 -4.89 26.20
CA ASN A 16 -15.00 -3.55 26.56
C ASN A 16 -13.89 -2.52 26.88
N LEU A 17 -13.17 -2.04 25.88
CA LEU A 17 -12.41 -0.80 25.86
C LEU A 17 -12.65 -0.16 24.48
N PRO A 18 -12.88 1.16 24.33
CA PRO A 18 -12.98 1.78 23.00
C PRO A 18 -11.57 1.88 22.38
N VAL A 19 -10.96 0.73 22.10
CA VAL A 19 -9.81 0.63 21.21
C VAL A 19 -10.39 0.59 19.81
N GLN A 20 -10.45 1.76 19.19
CA GLN A 20 -10.69 1.90 17.76
C GLN A 20 -9.44 1.43 17.00
N LEU A 21 -9.13 0.13 17.07
CA LEU A 21 -8.03 -0.48 16.32
C LEU A 21 -8.55 -0.93 14.95
N SER A 22 -9.02 0.03 14.16
CA SER A 22 -9.17 -0.19 12.71
C SER A 22 -7.95 0.40 12.02
N ASN A 23 -6.79 -0.25 12.16
CA ASN A 23 -5.67 0.03 11.27
C ASN A 23 -6.02 -0.53 9.89
N VAL A 24 -6.49 0.33 9.01
CA VAL A 24 -6.91 -0.02 7.65
C VAL A 24 -5.70 0.04 6.74
N LEU A 25 -5.48 -1.01 5.96
CA LEU A 25 -4.53 -1.00 4.84
C LEU A 25 -5.27 -0.76 3.53
N SER A 26 -4.80 0.23 2.78
CA SER A 26 -5.28 0.56 1.43
C SER A 26 -4.25 0.14 0.39
N TYR A 27 -4.74 -0.45 -0.70
CA TYR A 27 -3.92 -0.91 -1.83
C TYR A 27 -4.38 -0.18 -3.10
N SER A 28 -3.43 0.34 -3.87
CA SER A 28 -3.68 0.99 -5.16
C SER A 28 -3.00 0.23 -6.28
N TYR A 29 -3.63 0.20 -7.45
CA TYR A 29 -3.14 -0.50 -8.62
C TYR A 29 -3.20 0.39 -9.85
N ASP A 30 -2.27 0.21 -10.79
CA ASP A 30 -2.34 0.84 -12.11
C ASP A 30 -3.33 0.14 -13.06
N ALA A 31 -3.43 0.62 -14.31
CA ALA A 31 -4.31 0.05 -15.32
C ALA A 31 -3.91 -1.36 -15.77
N ASN A 32 -2.63 -1.73 -15.60
CA ASN A 32 -2.10 -3.06 -15.92
C ASN A 32 -2.28 -4.05 -14.76
N GLY A 33 -2.70 -3.56 -13.59
CA GLY A 33 -2.91 -4.35 -12.38
C GLY A 33 -1.68 -4.46 -11.48
N ASN A 34 -0.63 -3.68 -11.73
CA ASN A 34 0.53 -3.64 -10.85
C ASN A 34 0.19 -2.86 -9.57
N LEU A 35 0.68 -3.31 -8.42
CA LEU A 35 0.48 -2.65 -7.13
C LEU A 35 1.33 -1.38 -7.06
N THR A 36 0.72 -0.20 -6.97
CA THR A 36 1.44 1.08 -6.96
C THR A 36 1.58 1.69 -5.57
N LYS A 37 0.73 1.30 -4.61
CA LYS A 37 0.77 1.87 -3.26
C LYS A 37 0.21 0.94 -2.19
N ILE A 38 0.84 0.93 -1.02
CA ILE A 38 0.29 0.40 0.24
C ILE A 38 0.34 1.53 1.27
N VAL A 39 -0.82 1.84 1.89
CA VAL A 39 -0.92 2.88 2.92
C VAL A 39 -1.71 2.37 4.12
N SER A 40 -1.15 2.55 5.32
CA SER A 40 -1.85 2.40 6.59
C SER A 40 -2.60 3.67 6.95
N SER A 41 -3.79 3.52 7.56
CA SER A 41 -4.48 4.63 8.23
C SER A 41 -3.80 5.06 9.52
N ASP A 42 -2.89 4.24 10.04
CA ASP A 42 -1.97 4.62 11.12
C ASP A 42 -0.88 5.52 10.55
N PRO A 43 -0.70 6.77 11.04
CA PRO A 43 0.35 7.68 10.59
C PRO A 43 1.77 7.12 10.73
N ASN A 44 2.00 6.21 11.68
CA ASN A 44 3.28 5.53 11.89
C ASN A 44 3.35 4.16 11.18
N GLY A 45 2.29 3.80 10.44
CA GLY A 45 2.21 2.55 9.71
C GLY A 45 2.84 2.62 8.32
N VAL A 46 2.73 1.53 7.57
CA VAL A 46 3.33 1.42 6.24
C VAL A 46 2.85 2.51 5.28
N ASN A 47 3.77 3.13 4.56
CA ASN A 47 3.48 4.03 3.45
C ASN A 47 4.56 3.82 2.38
N VAL A 48 4.23 2.97 1.42
CA VAL A 48 5.15 2.51 0.37
C VAL A 48 4.51 2.72 -0.99
N SER A 49 5.30 3.20 -1.95
CA SER A 49 4.90 3.26 -3.35
C SER A 49 5.89 2.52 -4.25
N TYR A 50 5.37 2.03 -5.37
CA TYR A 50 6.08 1.21 -6.34
C TYR A 50 5.93 1.83 -7.71
N GLU A 51 7.03 1.87 -8.45
CA GLU A 51 7.07 2.40 -9.81
C GLU A 51 7.48 1.31 -10.78
N TYR A 52 6.86 1.31 -11.95
CA TYR A 52 7.08 0.31 -12.98
C TYR A 52 7.43 0.99 -14.30
N ASP A 53 8.28 0.35 -15.10
CA ASP A 53 8.50 0.75 -16.48
C ASP A 53 7.35 0.32 -17.40
N ALA A 54 7.42 0.73 -18.67
CA ALA A 54 6.42 0.39 -19.69
C ALA A 54 6.27 -1.12 -19.95
N LEU A 55 7.22 -1.94 -19.49
CA LEU A 55 7.21 -3.40 -19.61
C LEU A 55 6.71 -4.08 -18.33
N ASN A 56 6.13 -3.32 -17.38
CA ASN A 56 5.67 -3.79 -16.07
C ASN A 56 6.79 -4.33 -15.16
N ARG A 57 8.02 -3.84 -15.32
CA ARG A 57 9.13 -4.21 -14.43
C ARG A 57 9.28 -3.16 -13.33
N LEU A 58 9.45 -3.60 -12.08
CA LEU A 58 9.59 -2.72 -10.91
C LEU A 58 10.91 -1.93 -10.97
N ILE A 59 10.84 -0.62 -11.12
CA ILE A 59 12.02 0.26 -11.22
C ILE A 59 12.28 1.05 -9.95
N ALA A 60 11.29 1.22 -9.05
CA ALA A 60 11.53 1.86 -7.76
C ALA A 60 10.59 1.37 -6.66
N VAL A 61 11.11 1.35 -5.43
CA VAL A 61 10.35 1.21 -4.20
C VAL A 61 10.67 2.42 -3.33
N ASN A 62 9.65 3.22 -3.03
CA ASN A 62 9.77 4.38 -2.15
C ASN A 62 9.03 4.10 -0.85
N ASP A 63 9.76 3.87 0.23
CA ASP A 63 9.23 3.73 1.58
C ASP A 63 9.42 5.06 2.34
N ALA A 64 8.34 5.58 2.92
CA ALA A 64 8.37 6.87 3.62
C ALA A 64 9.26 6.87 4.88
N HIS A 65 9.54 5.71 5.46
CA HIS A 65 10.32 5.54 6.68
C HIS A 65 11.72 4.98 6.41
N LEU A 66 11.88 4.15 5.39
CA LEU A 66 13.12 3.43 5.08
C LEU A 66 13.89 3.98 3.87
N GLY A 67 13.28 4.90 3.11
CA GLY A 67 13.91 5.54 1.95
C GLY A 67 13.57 4.89 0.60
N CYS A 68 14.33 5.27 -0.42
CA CYS A 68 14.09 4.87 -1.82
C CYS A 68 15.13 3.85 -2.30
N THR A 69 14.68 2.80 -2.99
CA THR A 69 15.52 1.86 -3.75
C THR A 69 15.11 1.89 -5.22
N ALA A 70 16.07 2.06 -6.13
CA ALA A 70 15.84 2.07 -7.57
C ALA A 70 16.58 0.94 -8.28
N TYR A 71 15.96 0.38 -9.31
CA TYR A 71 16.50 -0.69 -10.15
C TYR A 71 16.64 -0.23 -11.58
N ASN A 72 17.79 -0.52 -12.19
CA ASN A 72 18.06 -0.22 -13.58
C ASN A 72 18.21 -1.52 -14.37
N TYR A 73 17.36 -1.71 -15.37
CA TYR A 73 17.41 -2.88 -16.26
C TYR A 73 18.00 -2.46 -17.61
N LEU A 74 18.98 -3.23 -18.08
CA LEU A 74 19.63 -3.09 -19.39
C LEU A 74 18.88 -3.85 -20.48
#